data_AF-A0A816T488-F1
#
_entry.id   AF-A0A816T488-F1
#
_cell.length_a   1.000
_cell.length_b   1.000
_cell.length_c   1.000
_cell.angle_alpha   90.00
_cell.angle_beta   90.00
_cell.angle_gamma   90.00
#
_symmetry.space_group_name_H-M   'P 1'
#
loop_
_entity.id
_entity.type
_entity.pdbx_description
1 polymer ?
#
loop_
_entity_poly.entity_id
_entity_poly.type
_entity_poly.pdbx_seq_one_letter_code
_entity_poly.pdbx_strand_id
1 'polypeptide(L)'
;VKQKKDIITYNAIIKGYVGNEMFEKALDLFEQIHLNFDSVTYIVVFNACAELANDRAIKIGRKLLDEMPENYRNDVVVLNSAMYMLMKFGDIQSAERIF
;
A
#
# COMPACT_ATOMS: atom_id res chain seq x y z
N VAL A 1 20.52 4.22 -10.57
CA VAL A 1 19.97 3.08 -11.35
C VAL A 1 19.68 1.84 -10.51
N LYS A 2 20.51 1.49 -9.51
CA LYS A 2 20.33 0.29 -8.68
C LYS A 2 18.97 0.25 -7.95
N GLN A 3 18.63 1.27 -7.16
CA GLN A 3 17.35 1.36 -6.44
C GLN A 3 16.10 1.20 -7.32
N LYS A 4 16.09 1.75 -8.55
CA LYS A 4 14.93 1.65 -9.45
C LYS A 4 14.71 0.22 -9.95
N LYS A 5 15.77 -0.54 -10.20
CA LYS A 5 15.64 -1.96 -10.57
C LYS A 5 15.17 -2.78 -9.37
N ASP A 6 15.70 -2.46 -8.19
CA ASP A 6 15.35 -3.15 -6.96
C ASP A 6 13.86 -2.96 -6.62
N ILE A 7 13.34 -1.73 -6.68
CA ILE A 7 11.91 -1.47 -6.38
C ILE A 7 10.97 -2.15 -7.39
N ILE A 8 11.33 -2.20 -8.68
CA ILE A 8 10.55 -2.93 -9.70
C ILE A 8 10.48 -4.42 -9.36
N THR A 9 11.60 -5.02 -8.96
CA THR A 9 11.66 -6.43 -8.57
C THR A 9 10.82 -6.69 -7.32
N TYR A 10 10.95 -5.87 -6.28
CA TYR A 10 10.12 -6.01 -5.07
C TYR A 10 8.64 -5.85 -5.38
N ASN A 11 8.26 -4.84 -6.17
CA ASN A 11 6.88 -4.63 -6.59
C ASN A 11 6.32 -5.85 -7.34
N ALA A 12 7.12 -6.52 -8.18
CA ALA A 12 6.71 -7.74 -8.85
C ALA A 12 6.45 -8.88 -7.85
N ILE A 13 7.30 -9.04 -6.83
CA ILE A 13 7.13 -10.08 -5.80
C ILE A 13 5.92 -9.80 -4.92
N ILE A 14 5.76 -8.56 -4.43
CA ILE A 14 4.61 -8.14 -3.61
C ILE A 14 3.32 -8.34 -4.40
N LYS A 15 3.27 -7.92 -5.67
CA LYS A 15 2.12 -8.20 -6.56
C LYS A 15 1.84 -9.69 -6.69
N GLY A 16 2.89 -10.50 -6.83
CA GLY A 16 2.77 -11.96 -6.86
C GLY A 16 2.12 -12.50 -5.58
N TYR A 17 2.56 -12.05 -4.40
CA TYR A 17 1.94 -12.45 -3.14
C TYR A 17 0.48 -12.00 -3.04
N VAL A 18 0.18 -10.74 -3.34
CA VAL A 18 -1.19 -10.21 -3.30
C VAL A 18 -2.11 -10.95 -4.26
N GLY A 19 -1.66 -11.21 -5.49
CA GLY A 19 -2.44 -11.96 -6.49
C GLY A 19 -2.66 -13.44 -6.15
N ASN A 20 -1.91 -13.99 -5.19
CA ASN A 20 -2.11 -15.34 -4.65
C ASN A 20 -2.71 -15.30 -3.23
N GLU A 21 -3.30 -14.17 -2.82
CA GLU A 21 -3.94 -13.97 -1.50
C GLU A 21 -2.98 -14.17 -0.30
N MET A 22 -1.68 -14.10 -0.54
CA MET A 22 -0.63 -14.25 0.47
C MET A 22 -0.30 -12.91 1.12
N PHE A 23 -1.31 -12.19 1.59
CA PHE A 23 -1.18 -10.78 1.99
C PHE A 23 -0.19 -10.56 3.15
N GLU A 24 -0.15 -11.45 4.15
CA GLU A 24 0.81 -11.35 5.25
C GLU A 24 2.26 -11.41 4.73
N LYS A 25 2.56 -12.29 3.75
CA LYS A 25 3.88 -12.35 3.13
C LYS A 25 4.20 -11.09 2.31
N ALA A 26 3.18 -10.49 1.71
CA ALA A 26 3.33 -9.22 1.01
C ALA A 26 3.74 -8.11 1.99
N LEU A 27 3.12 -8.05 3.17
CA LEU A 27 3.45 -7.08 4.21
C LEU A 27 4.81 -7.37 4.87
N ASP A 28 5.14 -8.64 5.12
CA ASP A 28 6.45 -9.06 5.64
C ASP A 28 7.59 -8.59 4.73
N LEU A 29 7.42 -8.74 3.41
CA LEU A 29 8.40 -8.27 2.44
C LEU A 29 8.43 -6.74 2.37
N PHE A 30 7.27 -6.09 2.38
CA PHE A 30 7.17 -4.63 2.36
C PHE A 30 7.95 -3.97 3.51
N GLU A 31 7.80 -4.48 4.74
CA GLU A 31 8.48 -3.93 5.91
C GLU A 31 10.02 -4.10 5.87
N GLN A 32 10.53 -5.03 5.06
CA GLN A 32 11.97 -5.24 4.84
C GLN A 32 12.56 -4.31 3.78
N ILE A 33 11.73 -3.57 3.03
CA ILE A 33 12.20 -2.68 1.98
C ILE A 33 12.53 -1.31 2.58
N HIS A 34 13.81 -0.94 2.49
CA HIS A 34 14.31 0.38 2.86
C HIS A 34 14.65 1.21 1.61
N LEU A 35 13.71 1.26 0.66
CA LEU A 35 13.83 1.98 -0.61
C LEU A 35 12.74 3.03 -0.73
N ASN A 36 12.94 4.01 -1.63
CA ASN A 36 11.87 4.93 -1.99
C ASN A 36 10.75 4.18 -2.73
N PHE A 37 9.55 4.24 -2.17
CA PHE A 37 8.36 3.64 -2.74
C PHE A 37 7.90 4.42 -3.97
N ASP A 38 7.39 3.69 -4.96
CA ASP A 38 6.71 4.29 -6.11
C ASP A 38 5.19 4.07 -6.01
N SER A 39 4.43 4.64 -6.94
CA SER A 39 2.96 4.52 -6.95
C SER A 39 2.51 3.06 -6.95
N VAL A 40 3.26 2.17 -7.61
CA VAL A 40 2.96 0.74 -7.65
C VAL A 40 3.09 0.11 -6.26
N THR A 41 4.12 0.47 -5.51
CA THR A 41 4.27 0.01 -4.12
C THR A 41 3.06 0.43 -3.28
N TYR A 42 2.67 1.71 -3.31
CA TYR A 42 1.52 2.21 -2.55
C TYR A 42 0.24 1.45 -2.90
N ILE A 43 -0.09 1.32 -4.20
CA ILE A 43 -1.31 0.65 -4.66
C ILE A 43 -1.38 -0.79 -4.15
N VAL A 44 -0.30 -1.55 -4.31
CA VAL A 44 -0.30 -2.97 -3.99
C VAL A 44 -0.34 -3.20 -2.48
N VAL A 45 0.36 -2.38 -1.70
CA VAL A 45 0.37 -2.48 -0.24
C VAL A 45 -0.96 -2.01 0.36
N PHE A 46 -1.59 -0.96 -0.16
CA PHE A 46 -2.93 -0.56 0.27
C PHE A 46 -3.96 -1.65 0.00
N ASN A 47 -3.92 -2.29 -1.19
CA ASN A 47 -4.79 -3.43 -1.48
C ASN A 47 -4.54 -4.62 -0.54
N ALA A 48 -3.28 -4.97 -0.26
CA ALA A 48 -2.96 -6.02 0.70
C ALA A 48 -3.50 -5.71 2.10
N CYS A 49 -3.34 -4.46 2.54
CA CYS A 49 -3.88 -4.02 3.82
C CYS A 49 -5.40 -4.09 3.86
N ALA A 50 -6.06 -3.68 2.77
CA ALA A 50 -7.51 -3.72 2.62
C ALA A 50 -8.08 -5.15 2.73
N GLU A 51 -7.42 -6.13 2.13
CA GLU A 51 -7.86 -7.53 2.20
C GLU A 51 -7.61 -8.19 3.56
N LEU A 52 -6.56 -7.78 4.28
CA LEU A 52 -6.30 -8.30 5.62
C LEU A 52 -7.20 -7.70 6.69
N ALA A 53 -7.40 -6.38 6.64
CA ALA A 53 -8.24 -5.60 7.57
C ALA A 53 -8.03 -5.91 9.07
N ASN A 54 -6.87 -6.45 9.45
CA ASN A 54 -6.49 -6.75 10.83
C ASN A 54 -5.69 -5.59 11.45
N ASP A 55 -5.43 -5.65 12.76
CA ASP A 55 -4.73 -4.57 13.48
C ASP A 55 -3.35 -4.23 12.89
N ARG A 56 -2.63 -5.22 12.36
CA ARG A 56 -1.33 -5.02 11.71
C ARG A 56 -1.49 -4.24 10.41
N ALA A 57 -2.39 -4.68 9.55
CA ALA A 57 -2.71 -4.03 8.28
C ALA A 57 -3.20 -2.59 8.48
N ILE A 58 -4.03 -2.34 9.51
CA ILE A 58 -4.49 -1.00 9.84
C ILE A 58 -3.33 -0.08 10.21
N LYS A 59 -2.40 -0.54 11.06
CA LYS A 59 -1.22 0.24 11.45
C LYS A 59 -0.32 0.56 10.26
N ILE A 60 -0.03 -0.44 9.42
CA ILE A 60 0.82 -0.27 8.23
C ILE A 60 0.15 0.69 7.24
N GLY A 61 -1.12 0.46 6.91
CA GLY A 61 -1.87 1.25 5.95
C GLY A 61 -1.99 2.73 6.35
N ARG A 62 -2.27 3.00 7.63
CA ARG A 62 -2.34 4.39 8.14
C ARG A 62 -0.98 5.07 8.11
N LYS A 63 0.07 4.39 8.58
CA LYS A 63 1.44 4.93 8.51
C LYS A 63 1.83 5.26 7.08
N LEU A 64 1.55 4.35 6.15
CA LEU A 64 1.86 4.55 4.73
C LEU A 64 1.08 5.71 4.13
N LEU A 65 -0.18 5.89 4.53
CA LEU A 65 -1.02 7.02 4.13
C LEU A 65 -0.52 8.35 4.70
N ASP A 66 -0.09 8.38 5.96
CA ASP A 66 0.41 9.59 6.64
C ASP A 66 1.76 10.04 6.04
N GLU A 67 2.66 9.09 5.78
CA GLU A 67 3.99 9.32 5.20
C GLU A 67 3.96 9.49 3.67
N MET A 68 2.78 9.42 3.03
CA MET A 68 2.65 9.48 1.58
C MET A 68 3.05 10.86 1.00
N PRO A 69 4.01 10.92 0.07
CA PRO A 69 4.39 12.15 -0.64
C PRO A 69 3.24 12.78 -1.43
N GLU A 70 3.28 14.11 -1.54
CA GLU A 70 2.23 14.91 -2.19
C GLU A 70 1.97 14.51 -3.65
N ASN A 71 2.99 14.08 -4.40
CA ASN A 71 2.81 13.63 -5.77
C ASN A 71 1.95 12.36 -5.87
N TYR A 72 1.93 11.51 -4.84
CA TYR A 72 1.07 10.33 -4.80
C TYR A 72 -0.30 10.61 -4.17
N ARG A 73 -0.41 11.70 -3.39
CA ARG A 73 -1.71 12.25 -2.96
C ARG A 73 -2.52 12.86 -4.10
N ASN A 74 -1.90 13.16 -5.24
CA ASN A 74 -2.57 13.64 -6.44
C ASN A 74 -2.71 12.55 -7.54
N ASP A 75 -2.22 11.33 -7.27
CA ASP A 75 -2.38 10.19 -8.18
C ASP A 75 -3.71 9.49 -7.87
N VAL A 76 -4.68 9.63 -8.79
CA VAL A 76 -6.03 9.08 -8.64
C VAL A 76 -6.02 7.57 -8.39
N VAL A 77 -5.07 6.83 -8.99
CA VAL A 77 -5.00 5.37 -8.82
C VAL A 77 -4.52 5.03 -7.41
N VAL A 78 -3.53 5.77 -6.91
CA VAL A 78 -3.05 5.62 -5.52
C VAL A 78 -4.15 6.01 -4.53
N LEU A 79 -4.80 7.16 -4.72
CA LEU A 79 -5.89 7.62 -3.87
C LEU A 79 -7.05 6.62 -3.81
N ASN A 80 -7.45 6.05 -4.95
CA ASN A 80 -8.52 5.04 -5.00
C ASN A 80 -8.15 3.78 -4.20
N SER A 81 -6.89 3.35 -4.26
CA SER A 81 -6.43 2.21 -3.45
C SER A 81 -6.39 2.52 -1.95
N ALA A 82 -5.99 3.74 -1.56
CA ALA A 82 -6.06 4.20 -0.17
C ALA A 82 -7.51 4.29 0.32
N MET A 83 -8.42 4.79 -0.51
CA MET A 83 -9.85 4.84 -0.21
C MET A 83 -10.42 3.44 -0.01
N TYR A 84 -10.13 2.51 -0.92
CA TYR A 84 -10.55 1.12 -0.80
C TYR A 84 -10.11 0.50 0.53
N MET A 85 -8.85 0.74 0.90
CA MET A 85 -8.30 0.31 2.19
C MET A 85 -9.06 0.91 3.37
N LEU A 86 -9.29 2.23 3.40
CA LEU A 86 -10.01 2.89 4.49
C LEU A 86 -11.46 2.38 4.61
N MET A 87 -12.13 2.14 3.48
CA MET A 87 -13.46 1.53 3.47
C MET A 87 -13.46 0.14 4.09
N LYS A 88 -12.46 -0.69 3.78
CA LYS A 88 -12.32 -2.05 4.35
C LYS A 88 -11.96 -2.03 5.83
N PHE A 89 -11.33 -0.95 6.31
CA PHE A 89 -11.12 -0.70 7.73
C PHE A 89 -12.36 -0.14 8.45
N GLY A 90 -13.43 0.20 7.72
CA GLY A 90 -14.61 0.87 8.27
C GLY A 90 -14.40 2.35 8.60
N ASP A 91 -13.30 2.96 8.18
CA ASP A 91 -12.99 4.37 8.41
C ASP A 91 -13.50 5.25 7.26
N ILE A 92 -14.83 5.31 7.16
CA ILE A 92 -15.54 6.05 6.11
C ILE A 92 -15.22 7.55 6.19
N GLN A 93 -15.08 8.09 7.42
CA GLN A 93 -14.79 9.51 7.62
C GLN A 93 -13.44 9.91 7.03
N SER A 94 -12.41 9.08 7.21
CA SER A 94 -11.11 9.35 6.58
C SER A 94 -11.16 9.15 5.07
N ALA A 95 -11.94 8.17 4.59
CA ALA A 95 -12.14 7.94 3.16
C ALA A 95 -12.79 9.16 2.46
N GLU A 96 -13.76 9.80 3.10
CA GLU A 96 -14.41 11.03 2.60
C GLU A 96 -13.49 12.25 2.60
N ARG A 97 -12.46 12.29 3.46
CA ARG A 97 -11.53 13.43 3.53
C ARG A 97 -10.44 13.39 2.46
N ILE A 98 -10.13 12.20 1.93
CA ILE A 98 -9.10 12.04 0.91
C ILE A 98 -9.66 12.11 -0.53
N PHE A 99 -10.97 12.34 -0.69
CA PHE A 99 -11.68 12.47 -1.96
C PHE A 99 -12.35 13.84 -2.06
#